data_AF-A0A3M8GJ73-F1
#
_entry.id   AF-A0A3M8GJ73-F1
#
_cell.length_a   1.000
_cell.length_b   1.000
_cell.length_c   1.000
_cell.angle_alpha   90.00
_cell.angle_beta   90.00
_cell.angle_gamma   90.00
#
_symmetry.space_group_name_H-M   'P 1'
#
loop_
_entity.id
_entity.type
_entity.pdbx_description
1 polymer ?
#
loop_
_entity_poly.entity_id
_entity_poly.type
_entity_poly.pdbx_seq_one_letter_code
_entity_poly.pdbx_strand_id
1 'polypeptide(L)'
;MAVIGILPLFSFFTFNVCEVANSNVIFVKNQTQLALDTQDFQMSRYHAFKAISGIWKAQYSFSECECDGLATNMDLAAKNLKEATKALTLEDQKVFLKIAMQNTVIGMTAIEGRHKTGKRNTIQNETIEAAKTVDTSRKLVEETYLKQIEEALSKFENSLNNVVALEDCQNAYKFIRAMQDETHEKLGKKNLTNRKIYYLTRVVEITNAALLKINSDCSSLSLTGK
;
A
#
# COMPACT_ATOMS: atom_id res chain seq x y z
N MET A 1 -66.45 -17.76 -11.04
CA MET A 1 -65.00 -17.80 -11.32
C MET A 1 -64.34 -16.65 -10.57
N ALA A 2 -63.89 -16.88 -9.34
CA ALA A 2 -63.18 -15.87 -8.55
C ALA A 2 -61.68 -16.13 -8.70
N VAL A 3 -60.99 -15.27 -9.44
CA VAL A 3 -59.53 -15.32 -9.57
C VAL A 3 -58.96 -14.56 -8.37
N ILE A 4 -58.60 -15.30 -7.32
CA ILE A 4 -57.85 -14.75 -6.19
C ILE A 4 -56.40 -14.58 -6.69
N GLY A 5 -56.06 -13.36 -7.09
CA GLY A 5 -54.68 -12.99 -7.41
C GLY A 5 -53.85 -12.95 -6.14
N ILE A 6 -53.03 -13.98 -5.92
CA ILE A 6 -52.01 -13.98 -4.87
C ILE A 6 -50.89 -13.05 -5.35
N LEU A 7 -50.83 -11.83 -4.80
CA LEU A 7 -49.69 -10.95 -4.96
C LEU A 7 -48.51 -11.51 -4.14
N PRO A 8 -47.36 -11.86 -4.75
CA PRO A 8 -46.17 -12.17 -3.97
C PRO A 8 -45.67 -10.88 -3.30
N LEU A 9 -45.74 -10.86 -1.97
CA LEU A 9 -45.05 -9.87 -1.14
C LEU A 9 -43.54 -10.12 -1.26
N PHE A 10 -42.90 -9.56 -2.29
CA PHE A 10 -41.45 -9.45 -2.30
C PHE A 10 -41.04 -8.41 -1.26
N SER A 11 -40.65 -8.88 -0.07
CA SER A 11 -39.95 -8.03 0.90
C SER A 11 -38.60 -7.64 0.29
N PHE A 12 -38.50 -6.40 -0.19
CA PHE A 12 -37.21 -5.83 -0.56
C PHE A 12 -36.35 -5.72 0.70
N PHE A 13 -35.35 -6.60 0.84
CA PHE A 13 -34.30 -6.43 1.86
C PHE A 13 -33.48 -5.19 1.49
N THR A 14 -33.71 -4.07 2.16
CA THR A 14 -32.80 -2.93 2.11
C THR A 14 -31.57 -3.29 2.92
N PHE A 15 -30.52 -3.81 2.28
CA PHE A 15 -29.25 -4.06 2.96
C PHE A 15 -28.63 -2.73 3.37
N ASN A 16 -28.34 -2.56 4.65
CA ASN A 16 -27.58 -1.42 5.12
C ASN A 16 -26.12 -1.59 4.65
N VAL A 17 -25.70 -0.75 3.70
CA VAL A 17 -24.34 -0.80 3.13
C VAL A 17 -23.24 -0.69 4.19
N CYS A 18 -23.50 0.03 5.29
CA CYS A 18 -22.57 0.12 6.42
C CYS A 18 -22.53 -1.13 7.30
N GLU A 19 -23.63 -1.86 7.41
CA GLU A 19 -23.64 -3.14 8.12
C GLU A 19 -22.85 -4.19 7.34
N VAL A 20 -22.99 -4.20 6.01
CA VAL A 20 -22.17 -5.03 5.11
C VAL A 20 -20.70 -4.64 5.22
N ALA A 21 -20.38 -3.34 5.22
CA ALA A 21 -19.02 -2.86 5.43
C ALA A 21 -18.47 -3.34 6.78
N ASN A 22 -19.22 -3.16 7.87
CA ASN A 22 -18.81 -3.54 9.23
C ASN A 22 -18.53 -5.05 9.34
N SER A 23 -19.44 -5.89 8.85
CA SER A 23 -19.25 -7.34 8.86
C SER A 23 -17.98 -7.77 8.13
N ASN A 24 -17.65 -7.09 7.03
CA ASN A 24 -16.43 -7.40 6.26
C ASN A 24 -15.17 -6.87 6.94
N VAL A 25 -15.19 -5.69 7.58
CA VAL A 25 -14.06 -5.22 8.39
C VAL A 25 -13.76 -6.19 9.54
N ILE A 26 -14.80 -6.70 10.22
CA ILE A 26 -14.65 -7.71 11.28
C ILE A 26 -14.04 -9.00 10.72
N PHE A 27 -14.52 -9.46 9.55
CA PHE A 27 -13.94 -10.64 8.90
C PHE A 27 -12.46 -10.44 8.57
N VAL A 28 -12.07 -9.29 8.00
CA VAL A 28 -10.68 -8.95 7.69
C VAL A 28 -9.83 -8.91 8.94
N LYS A 29 -10.33 -8.31 10.03
CA LYS A 29 -9.65 -8.29 11.34
C LYS A 29 -9.39 -9.70 11.83
N ASN A 30 -10.41 -10.56 11.85
CA ASN A 30 -10.28 -11.93 12.35
C ASN A 30 -9.28 -12.76 11.51
N GLN A 31 -9.33 -12.65 10.18
CA GLN A 31 -8.36 -13.34 9.33
C GLN A 31 -6.94 -12.80 9.52
N THR A 32 -6.78 -11.49 9.69
CA THR A 32 -5.46 -10.90 9.95
C THR A 32 -4.91 -11.34 11.31
N GLN A 33 -5.78 -11.51 12.31
CA GLN A 33 -5.39 -12.01 13.64
C GLN A 33 -4.92 -13.46 13.55
N LEU A 34 -5.69 -14.32 12.86
CA LEU A 34 -5.29 -15.71 12.62
C LEU A 34 -3.95 -15.80 11.87
N ALA A 35 -3.69 -14.88 10.93
CA ALA A 35 -2.41 -14.79 10.24
C ALA A 35 -1.25 -14.39 11.17
N LEU A 36 -1.51 -13.57 12.20
CA LEU A 36 -0.51 -13.14 13.18
C LEU A 36 -0.20 -14.22 14.23
N ASP A 37 -1.22 -14.96 14.64
CA ASP A 37 -1.14 -15.92 15.76
C ASP A 37 -0.51 -17.25 15.36
N THR A 38 -0.65 -17.64 14.10
CA THR A 38 -0.07 -18.89 13.60
C THR A 38 1.47 -18.82 13.55
N GLN A 39 2.10 -19.96 13.86
CA GLN A 39 3.54 -20.17 13.69
C GLN A 39 3.89 -20.80 12.34
N ASP A 40 2.88 -21.25 11.58
CA ASP A 40 3.07 -21.80 10.24
C ASP A 40 2.99 -20.68 9.20
N PHE A 41 4.08 -20.53 8.44
CA PHE A 41 4.24 -19.50 7.41
C PHE A 41 3.20 -19.60 6.28
N GLN A 42 2.87 -20.81 5.84
CA GLN A 42 1.88 -21.02 4.77
C GLN A 42 0.47 -20.76 5.28
N MET A 43 0.16 -21.15 6.52
CA MET A 43 -1.12 -20.82 7.15
C MET A 43 -1.25 -19.32 7.37
N SER A 44 -0.17 -18.62 7.72
CA SER A 44 -0.17 -17.16 7.83
C SER A 44 -0.50 -16.51 6.49
N ARG A 45 0.14 -16.96 5.39
CA ARG A 45 -0.18 -16.49 4.02
C ARG A 45 -1.62 -16.79 3.63
N TYR A 46 -2.12 -17.98 3.94
CA TYR A 46 -3.50 -18.37 3.66
C TYR A 46 -4.52 -17.43 4.30
N HIS A 47 -4.35 -17.14 5.59
CA HIS A 47 -5.20 -16.19 6.30
C HIS A 47 -5.05 -14.76 5.77
N ALA A 48 -3.85 -14.33 5.40
CA ALA A 48 -3.63 -13.05 4.73
C ALA A 48 -4.38 -12.94 3.39
N PHE A 49 -4.39 -14.00 2.57
CA PHE A 49 -5.18 -14.06 1.33
C PHE A 49 -6.69 -14.01 1.59
N LYS A 50 -7.18 -14.68 2.64
CA LYS A 50 -8.59 -14.57 3.04
C LYS A 50 -8.96 -13.14 3.43
N ALA A 51 -8.11 -12.47 4.20
CA ALA A 51 -8.30 -11.07 4.56
C ALA A 51 -8.37 -10.18 3.29
N ILE A 52 -7.46 -10.35 2.33
CA ILE A 52 -7.49 -9.62 1.04
C ILE A 52 -8.81 -9.87 0.29
N SER A 53 -9.27 -11.13 0.23
CA SER A 53 -10.53 -11.49 -0.42
C SER A 53 -11.73 -10.80 0.23
N GLY A 54 -11.74 -10.69 1.56
CA GLY A 54 -12.76 -9.95 2.30
C GLY A 54 -12.79 -8.46 1.92
N ILE A 55 -11.62 -7.82 1.82
CA ILE A 55 -11.52 -6.41 1.42
C ILE A 55 -12.04 -6.21 0.00
N TRP A 56 -11.62 -7.06 -0.94
CA TRP A 56 -12.02 -6.96 -2.34
C TRP A 56 -13.54 -7.11 -2.53
N LYS A 57 -14.16 -8.07 -1.83
CA LYS A 57 -15.62 -8.29 -1.88
C LYS A 57 -16.43 -7.11 -1.34
N ALA A 58 -15.87 -6.38 -0.38
CA ALA A 58 -16.54 -5.29 0.32
C ALA A 58 -16.14 -3.90 -0.15
N GLN A 59 -15.28 -3.78 -1.18
CA GLN A 59 -14.74 -2.51 -1.66
C GLN A 59 -15.83 -1.48 -1.96
N TYR A 60 -16.94 -1.92 -2.56
CA TYR A 60 -18.08 -1.06 -2.87
C TYR A 60 -18.75 -0.56 -1.59
N SER A 61 -19.03 -1.46 -0.65
CA SER A 61 -19.63 -1.11 0.64
C SER A 61 -18.76 -0.16 1.48
N PHE A 62 -17.43 -0.22 1.35
CA PHE A 62 -16.54 0.72 2.03
C PHE A 62 -16.62 2.15 1.49
N SER A 63 -16.81 2.30 0.18
CA SER A 63 -17.00 3.60 -0.46
C SER A 63 -18.40 4.17 -0.19
N GLU A 64 -19.44 3.35 -0.35
CA GLU A 64 -20.84 3.78 -0.20
C GLU A 64 -21.29 3.95 1.25
N CYS A 65 -20.57 3.37 2.21
CA CYS A 65 -20.84 3.60 3.62
C CYS A 65 -20.46 5.03 4.05
N GLU A 66 -19.74 5.84 3.24
CA GLU A 66 -19.42 7.25 3.54
C GLU A 66 -18.84 7.47 4.96
N CYS A 67 -18.16 6.47 5.50
CA CYS A 67 -17.42 6.58 6.75
C CYS A 67 -16.05 7.17 6.42
N ASP A 68 -15.81 8.40 6.84
CA ASP A 68 -14.56 9.10 6.55
C ASP A 68 -13.35 8.26 6.97
N GLY A 69 -12.48 8.00 6.00
CA GLY A 69 -11.28 7.20 6.19
C GLY A 69 -11.47 5.68 6.15
N LEU A 70 -12.68 5.13 6.12
CA LEU A 70 -12.90 3.68 6.03
C LEU A 70 -12.26 3.09 4.76
N ALA A 71 -12.67 3.57 3.58
CA ALA A 71 -12.16 3.06 2.31
C ALA A 71 -10.63 3.20 2.20
N THR A 72 -10.10 4.34 2.63
CA THR A 72 -8.65 4.61 2.65
C THR A 72 -7.89 3.62 3.54
N ASN A 73 -8.36 3.40 4.77
CA ASN A 73 -7.72 2.47 5.70
C ASN A 73 -7.83 1.03 5.21
N MET A 74 -8.96 0.61 4.63
CA MET A 74 -9.11 -0.73 4.09
C MET A 74 -8.23 -0.96 2.84
N ASP A 75 -8.00 0.06 2.01
CA ASP A 75 -7.03 0.00 0.90
C ASP A 75 -5.58 -0.13 1.42
N LEU A 76 -5.22 0.62 2.48
CA LEU A 76 -3.93 0.48 3.14
C LEU A 76 -3.75 -0.90 3.79
N ALA A 77 -4.82 -1.45 4.39
CA ALA A 77 -4.81 -2.81 4.91
C ALA A 77 -4.57 -3.83 3.79
N ALA A 78 -5.27 -3.72 2.65
CA ALA A 78 -5.07 -4.61 1.50
C ALA A 78 -3.64 -4.56 0.94
N LYS A 79 -3.06 -3.35 0.83
CA LYS A 79 -1.68 -3.18 0.37
C LYS A 79 -0.69 -3.90 1.29
N ASN A 80 -0.84 -3.76 2.60
CA ASN A 80 0.06 -4.42 3.56
C ASN A 80 -0.18 -5.93 3.62
N LEU A 81 -1.44 -6.40 3.54
CA LEU A 81 -1.71 -7.84 3.42
C LEU A 81 -1.06 -8.43 2.15
N LYS A 82 -1.06 -7.68 1.04
CA LYS A 82 -0.40 -8.12 -0.20
C LYS A 82 1.11 -8.24 -0.02
N GLU A 83 1.76 -7.30 0.66
CA GLU A 83 3.20 -7.41 0.97
C GLU A 83 3.47 -8.55 1.97
N ALA A 84 2.61 -8.75 2.96
CA ALA A 84 2.66 -9.92 3.84
C ALA A 84 2.64 -11.23 3.06
N THR A 85 1.81 -11.34 2.01
CA THR A 85 1.78 -12.54 1.16
C THR A 85 3.02 -12.72 0.29
N LYS A 86 3.87 -11.70 0.12
CA LYS A 86 5.10 -11.78 -0.69
C LYS A 86 6.37 -11.95 0.15
N ALA A 87 6.29 -11.75 1.46
CA ALA A 87 7.40 -11.93 2.38
C ALA A 87 8.09 -13.29 2.18
N LEU A 88 9.38 -13.36 2.50
CA LEU A 88 10.19 -14.57 2.39
C LEU A 88 10.30 -15.33 3.73
N THR A 89 10.03 -14.64 4.84
CA THR A 89 10.06 -15.18 6.20
C THR A 89 8.77 -14.84 6.95
N LEU A 90 8.48 -15.59 8.00
CA LEU A 90 7.31 -15.35 8.87
C LEU A 90 7.47 -14.04 9.66
N GLU A 91 8.69 -13.72 10.06
CA GLU A 91 9.05 -12.50 10.78
C GLU A 91 8.77 -11.26 9.93
N ASP A 92 9.23 -11.26 8.67
CA ASP A 92 8.97 -10.17 7.72
C ASP A 92 7.46 -10.06 7.43
N GLN A 93 6.78 -11.20 7.28
CA GLN A 93 5.34 -11.24 7.10
C GLN A 93 4.59 -10.58 8.26
N LYS A 94 4.98 -10.89 9.50
CA LYS A 94 4.35 -10.35 10.72
C LYS A 94 4.43 -8.82 10.80
N VAL A 95 5.48 -8.20 10.26
CA VAL A 95 5.58 -6.73 10.19
C VAL A 95 4.42 -6.16 9.37
N PHE A 96 4.23 -6.67 8.16
CA PHE A 96 3.15 -6.22 7.28
C PHE A 96 1.76 -6.57 7.81
N LEU A 97 1.59 -7.74 8.43
CA LEU A 97 0.33 -8.15 9.05
C LEU A 97 -0.07 -7.23 10.21
N LYS A 98 0.90 -6.78 11.04
CA LYS A 98 0.63 -5.81 12.12
C LYS A 98 0.13 -4.48 11.56
N ILE A 99 0.74 -4.00 10.47
CA ILE A 99 0.31 -2.76 9.80
C ILE A 99 -1.10 -2.93 9.21
N ALA A 100 -1.37 -4.08 8.57
CA ALA A 100 -2.70 -4.39 8.06
C ALA A 100 -3.76 -4.43 9.16
N MET A 101 -3.44 -5.07 10.29
CA MET A 101 -4.31 -5.13 11.46
C MET A 101 -4.64 -3.74 11.99
N GLN A 102 -3.62 -2.87 12.12
CA GLN A 102 -3.80 -1.50 12.58
C GLN A 102 -4.74 -0.71 11.67
N ASN A 103 -4.51 -0.74 10.35
CA ASN A 103 -5.40 -0.06 9.40
C ASN A 103 -6.82 -0.62 9.44
N THR A 104 -6.97 -1.95 9.60
CA THR A 104 -8.29 -2.58 9.76
C THR A 104 -9.02 -2.07 11.00
N VAL A 105 -8.32 -1.95 12.13
CA VAL A 105 -8.88 -1.40 13.38
C VAL A 105 -9.27 0.08 13.22
N ILE A 106 -8.44 0.90 12.56
CA ILE A 106 -8.77 2.31 12.30
C ILE A 106 -9.99 2.42 11.37
N GLY A 107 -10.10 1.55 10.35
CA GLY A 107 -11.31 1.47 9.52
C GLY A 107 -12.55 1.10 10.34
N MET A 108 -12.41 0.18 11.30
CA MET A 108 -13.48 -0.21 12.21
C MET A 108 -13.94 0.95 13.09
N THR A 109 -13.02 1.75 13.65
CA THR A 109 -13.38 2.90 14.49
C THR A 109 -14.08 4.02 13.70
N ALA A 110 -13.79 4.17 12.40
CA ALA A 110 -14.51 5.10 11.53
C ALA A 110 -16.00 4.72 11.40
N ILE A 111 -16.29 3.42 11.31
CA ILE A 111 -17.67 2.89 11.30
C ILE A 111 -18.35 3.13 12.66
N GLU A 112 -17.68 2.79 13.76
CA GLU A 112 -18.22 2.98 15.12
C GLU A 112 -18.47 4.46 15.45
N GLY A 113 -17.60 5.37 14.98
CA GLY A 113 -17.77 6.82 15.14
C GLY A 113 -19.06 7.33 14.51
N ARG A 114 -19.43 6.84 13.32
CA ARG A 114 -20.71 7.14 12.66
C ARG A 114 -21.90 6.52 13.39
N HIS A 115 -21.77 5.31 13.93
CA HIS A 115 -22.81 4.71 14.75
C HIS A 115 -23.05 5.48 16.07
N LYS A 116 -22.00 6.08 16.65
CA LYS A 116 -22.10 6.90 17.88
C LYS A 116 -22.77 8.26 17.66
N THR A 117 -22.68 8.86 16.48
CA THR A 117 -23.43 10.07 16.13
C THR A 117 -24.91 9.79 15.85
N GLY A 118 -25.29 8.53 15.56
CA GLY A 118 -26.68 8.08 15.44
C GLY A 118 -27.28 7.45 16.70
N LYS A 119 -26.47 6.84 17.59
CA LYS A 119 -26.90 6.32 18.89
C LYS A 119 -25.77 6.49 19.90
N ARG A 120 -25.99 7.35 20.91
CA ARG A 120 -25.17 7.35 22.13
C ARG A 120 -25.15 5.93 22.70
N ASN A 121 -23.98 5.32 22.77
CA ASN A 121 -23.57 4.59 23.96
C ASN A 121 -22.05 4.47 24.06
N THR A 122 -21.65 4.50 25.32
CA THR A 122 -20.36 4.75 25.92
C THR A 122 -19.45 3.54 25.81
N ILE A 123 -18.29 3.69 25.16
CA ILE A 123 -17.05 2.99 25.56
C ILE A 123 -15.91 3.98 25.31
N GLN A 124 -15.45 4.60 26.39
CA GLN A 124 -14.18 5.32 26.50
C GLN A 124 -13.39 4.54 27.53
N ASN A 125 -12.20 4.03 27.15
CA ASN A 125 -11.02 3.91 28.01
C ASN A 125 -9.79 3.24 27.36
N GLU A 126 -9.77 2.91 26.06
CA GLU A 126 -8.56 2.33 25.42
C GLU A 126 -7.83 3.26 24.43
N THR A 127 -8.30 4.50 24.24
CA THR A 127 -7.89 5.32 23.09
C THR A 127 -6.59 6.12 23.25
N ILE A 128 -6.03 6.21 24.47
CA ILE A 128 -4.90 7.12 24.75
C ILE A 128 -3.53 6.47 24.56
N GLU A 129 -3.37 5.17 24.86
CA GLU A 129 -2.12 4.44 24.61
C GLU A 129 -1.96 4.03 23.13
N ALA A 130 -3.07 3.72 22.46
CA ALA A 130 -3.11 3.48 21.03
C ALA A 130 -2.64 4.71 20.24
N ALA A 131 -3.01 5.94 20.64
CA ALA A 131 -2.64 7.15 19.89
C ALA A 131 -1.12 7.47 19.92
N LYS A 132 -0.44 7.26 21.06
CA LYS A 132 1.03 7.48 21.17
C LYS A 132 1.85 6.38 20.49
N THR A 133 1.39 5.14 20.56
CA THR A 133 1.98 4.02 19.81
C THR A 133 1.72 4.14 18.31
N VAL A 134 0.60 4.75 17.89
CA VAL A 134 0.25 5.05 16.50
C VAL A 134 1.16 6.09 15.87
N ASP A 135 1.50 7.18 16.56
CA ASP A 135 2.42 8.19 16.02
C ASP A 135 3.84 7.64 15.92
N THR A 136 4.29 6.92 16.96
CA THR A 136 5.63 6.31 16.99
C THR A 136 5.76 5.18 15.98
N SER A 137 4.75 4.32 15.82
CA SER A 137 4.79 3.21 14.85
C SER A 137 4.63 3.70 13.41
N ARG A 138 3.75 4.69 13.16
CA ARG A 138 3.61 5.29 11.83
C ARG A 138 4.91 5.99 11.42
N LYS A 139 5.54 6.72 12.34
CA LYS A 139 6.84 7.36 12.13
C LYS A 139 7.96 6.34 11.94
N LEU A 140 8.02 5.28 12.75
CA LEU A 140 9.00 4.19 12.56
C LEU A 140 8.82 3.49 11.20
N VAL A 141 7.58 3.26 10.79
CA VAL A 141 7.23 2.60 9.53
C VAL A 141 7.56 3.51 8.35
N GLU A 142 7.26 4.81 8.44
CA GLU A 142 7.64 5.81 7.44
C GLU A 142 9.16 5.95 7.33
N GLU A 143 9.88 6.02 8.46
CA GLU A 143 11.35 6.03 8.52
C GLU A 143 11.96 4.72 7.98
N THR A 144 11.37 3.56 8.28
CA THR A 144 11.84 2.26 7.77
C THR A 144 11.59 2.13 6.27
N TYR A 145 10.43 2.57 5.77
CA TYR A 145 10.14 2.57 4.34
C TYR A 145 11.00 3.57 3.57
N LEU A 146 11.26 4.75 4.13
CA LEU A 146 12.19 5.70 3.54
C LEU A 146 13.60 5.10 3.50
N LYS A 147 14.06 4.44 4.57
CA LYS A 147 15.35 3.71 4.56
C LYS A 147 15.40 2.64 3.48
N GLN A 148 14.36 1.84 3.31
CA GLN A 148 14.31 0.82 2.25
C GLN A 148 14.32 1.43 0.84
N ILE A 149 13.62 2.56 0.67
CA ILE A 149 13.64 3.32 -0.59
C ILE A 149 15.04 3.87 -0.85
N GLU A 150 15.69 4.47 0.15
CA GLU A 150 17.05 4.98 0.06
C GLU A 150 18.09 3.87 -0.19
N GLU A 151 17.95 2.71 0.45
CA GLU A 151 18.80 1.54 0.17
C GLU A 151 18.63 1.04 -1.26
N ALA A 152 17.39 1.01 -1.77
CA ALA A 152 17.11 0.64 -3.16
C ALA A 152 17.68 1.68 -4.13
N LEU A 153 17.55 2.97 -3.82
CA LEU A 153 18.10 4.08 -4.61
C LEU A 153 19.64 4.05 -4.59
N SER A 154 20.26 3.74 -3.47
CA SER A 154 21.72 3.61 -3.36
C SER A 154 22.25 2.43 -4.18
N LYS A 155 21.59 1.26 -4.11
CA LYS A 155 21.93 0.11 -4.97
C LYS A 155 21.75 0.42 -6.46
N PHE A 156 20.68 1.15 -6.79
CA PHE A 156 20.42 1.61 -8.14
C PHE A 156 21.51 2.57 -8.63
N GLU A 157 21.85 3.59 -7.85
CA GLU A 157 22.93 4.54 -8.15
C GLU A 157 24.27 3.83 -8.37
N ASN A 158 24.62 2.87 -7.51
CA ASN A 158 25.83 2.07 -7.67
C ASN A 158 25.82 1.25 -8.97
N SER A 159 24.66 0.66 -9.31
CA SER A 159 24.51 -0.08 -10.57
C SER A 159 24.67 0.86 -11.78
N LEU A 160 24.12 2.06 -11.69
CA LEU A 160 24.23 3.08 -12.73
C LEU A 160 25.67 3.57 -12.88
N ASN A 161 26.39 3.77 -11.78
CA ASN A 161 27.82 4.12 -11.78
C ASN A 161 28.67 3.04 -12.45
N ASN A 162 28.33 1.75 -12.26
CA ASN A 162 29.00 0.66 -12.97
C ASN A 162 28.73 0.72 -14.48
N VAL A 163 27.51 1.01 -14.90
CA VAL A 163 27.19 1.21 -16.32
C VAL A 163 28.01 2.37 -16.90
N VAL A 164 28.07 3.50 -16.19
CA VAL A 164 28.89 4.67 -16.60
C VAL A 164 30.38 4.31 -16.71
N ALA A 165 30.89 3.44 -15.83
CA ALA A 165 32.32 3.11 -15.76
C ALA A 165 32.75 2.00 -16.73
N LEU A 166 31.86 1.06 -17.05
CA LEU A 166 32.20 -0.17 -17.76
C LEU A 166 31.72 -0.20 -19.22
N GLU A 167 30.62 0.50 -19.53
CA GLU A 167 30.08 0.56 -20.88
C GLU A 167 30.68 1.72 -21.67
N ASP A 168 30.66 1.64 -23.01
CA ASP A 168 31.03 2.79 -23.83
C ASP A 168 30.05 3.95 -23.62
N CYS A 169 30.58 5.16 -23.73
CA CYS A 169 29.86 6.40 -23.49
C CYS A 169 28.53 6.50 -24.24
N GLN A 170 28.47 6.02 -25.49
CA GLN A 170 27.28 6.14 -26.32
C GLN A 170 26.18 5.18 -25.84
N ASN A 171 26.55 3.95 -25.49
CA ASN A 171 25.62 2.95 -25.00
C ASN A 171 25.16 3.26 -23.58
N ALA A 172 26.08 3.70 -22.69
CA ALA A 172 25.74 4.18 -21.36
C ALA A 172 24.76 5.36 -21.43
N TYR A 173 25.01 6.35 -22.30
CA TYR A 173 24.12 7.49 -22.48
C TYR A 173 22.72 7.08 -22.93
N LYS A 174 22.63 6.25 -23.99
CA LYS A 174 21.34 5.78 -24.52
C LYS A 174 20.55 4.99 -23.48
N PHE A 175 21.21 4.10 -22.76
CA PHE A 175 20.58 3.28 -21.72
C PHE A 175 19.99 4.16 -20.61
N ILE A 176 20.78 5.10 -20.09
CA ILE A 176 20.37 5.96 -18.98
C ILE A 176 19.27 6.95 -19.43
N ARG A 177 19.35 7.50 -20.64
CA ARG A 177 18.29 8.36 -21.20
C ARG A 177 16.97 7.62 -21.36
N ALA A 178 16.98 6.39 -21.90
CA ALA A 178 15.78 5.59 -22.05
C ALA A 178 15.10 5.34 -20.68
N MET A 179 15.90 5.03 -19.66
CA MET A 179 15.41 4.84 -18.30
C MET A 179 14.81 6.11 -17.68
N GLN A 180 15.45 7.27 -17.92
CA GLN A 180 14.95 8.55 -17.47
C GLN A 180 13.62 8.92 -18.14
N ASP A 181 13.52 8.71 -19.46
CA ASP A 181 12.30 8.98 -20.23
C ASP A 181 11.13 8.10 -19.75
N GLU A 182 11.37 6.80 -19.51
CA GLU A 182 10.38 5.90 -18.92
C GLU A 182 9.93 6.36 -17.51
N THR A 183 10.87 6.89 -16.73
CA THR A 183 10.58 7.41 -15.38
C THR A 183 9.72 8.68 -15.44
N HIS A 184 9.97 9.57 -16.39
CA HIS A 184 9.12 10.75 -16.62
C HIS A 184 7.71 10.36 -17.08
N GLU A 185 7.57 9.37 -17.96
CA GLU A 185 6.27 8.85 -18.35
C GLU A 185 5.49 8.30 -17.14
N LYS A 186 6.17 7.58 -16.25
CA LYS A 186 5.57 7.08 -15.00
C LYS A 186 5.13 8.21 -14.08
N LEU A 187 5.93 9.28 -13.95
CA LEU A 187 5.58 10.48 -13.16
C LEU A 187 4.36 11.21 -13.71
N GLY A 188 4.11 11.16 -15.02
CA GLY A 188 2.93 11.76 -15.64
C GLY A 188 1.60 11.02 -15.38
N LYS A 189 1.62 9.85 -14.74
CA LYS A 189 0.42 9.05 -14.47
C LYS A 189 -0.37 9.62 -13.29
N LYS A 190 -1.70 9.65 -13.41
CA LYS A 190 -2.60 10.03 -12.30
C LYS A 190 -2.57 8.96 -11.20
N ASN A 191 -2.77 9.35 -9.94
CA ASN A 191 -2.88 8.48 -8.75
C ASN A 191 -1.58 7.81 -8.26
N LEU A 192 -0.44 8.50 -8.33
CA LEU A 192 0.78 8.06 -7.66
C LEU A 192 0.71 8.33 -6.16
N THR A 193 1.15 7.36 -5.35
CA THR A 193 1.36 7.57 -3.91
C THR A 193 2.61 8.43 -3.69
N ASN A 194 2.66 9.24 -2.60
CA ASN A 194 3.82 10.07 -2.26
C ASN A 194 5.16 9.33 -2.28
N ARG A 195 5.20 8.07 -1.83
CA ARG A 195 6.42 7.22 -1.89
C ARG A 195 6.89 6.93 -3.30
N LYS A 196 5.97 6.68 -4.23
CA LYS A 196 6.28 6.45 -5.64
C LYS A 196 6.75 7.75 -6.29
N ILE A 197 6.12 8.87 -5.96
CA ILE A 197 6.57 10.19 -6.42
C ILE A 197 8.00 10.42 -5.95
N TYR A 198 8.28 10.26 -4.65
CA TYR A 198 9.62 10.41 -4.09
C TYR A 198 10.67 9.54 -4.77
N TYR A 199 10.41 8.23 -4.88
CA TYR A 199 11.33 7.30 -5.54
C TYR A 199 11.58 7.67 -7.01
N LEU A 200 10.52 7.93 -7.79
CA LEU A 200 10.67 8.27 -9.21
C LEU A 200 11.39 9.60 -9.41
N THR A 201 11.14 10.60 -8.57
CA THR A 201 11.88 11.87 -8.58
C THR A 201 13.37 11.64 -8.29
N ARG A 202 13.71 10.81 -7.28
CA ARG A 202 15.12 10.48 -6.98
C ARG A 202 15.79 9.70 -8.10
N VAL A 203 15.09 8.79 -8.78
CA VAL A 203 15.61 8.11 -9.98
C VAL A 203 15.91 9.13 -11.09
N VAL A 204 15.06 10.14 -11.31
CA VAL A 204 15.34 11.22 -12.27
C VAL A 204 16.60 12.00 -11.88
N GLU A 205 16.78 12.32 -10.60
CA GLU A 205 17.96 13.03 -10.10
C GLU A 205 19.26 12.21 -10.28
N ILE A 206 19.23 10.92 -9.91
CA ILE A 206 20.38 10.01 -10.05
C ILE A 206 20.75 9.83 -11.54
N THR A 207 19.75 9.61 -12.40
CA THR A 207 19.98 9.47 -13.85
C THR A 207 20.50 10.76 -14.48
N ASN A 208 20.01 11.94 -14.05
CA ASN A 208 20.56 13.23 -14.47
C ASN A 208 22.03 13.38 -14.07
N ALA A 209 22.39 13.06 -12.84
CA ALA A 209 23.76 13.14 -12.37
C ALA A 209 24.70 12.23 -13.18
N ALA A 210 24.25 11.00 -13.47
CA ALA A 210 25.00 10.06 -14.30
C ALA A 210 25.17 10.55 -15.75
N LEU A 211 24.14 11.14 -16.36
CA LEU A 211 24.23 11.73 -17.70
C LEU A 211 25.19 12.93 -17.73
N LEU A 212 25.16 13.79 -16.70
CA LEU A 212 26.13 14.89 -16.57
C LEU A 212 27.56 14.36 -16.49
N LYS A 213 27.78 13.29 -15.72
CA LYS A 213 29.09 12.64 -15.60
C LYS A 213 29.55 12.01 -16.92
N ILE A 214 28.68 11.30 -17.64
CA ILE A 214 28.99 10.81 -18.99
C ILE A 214 29.37 11.98 -19.89
N ASN A 215 28.60 13.07 -19.87
CA ASN A 215 28.91 14.23 -20.69
C ASN A 215 30.25 14.86 -20.32
N SER A 216 30.64 14.94 -19.04
CA SER A 216 31.96 15.46 -18.65
C SER A 216 33.09 14.52 -19.07
N ASP A 217 32.95 13.24 -18.74
CA ASP A 217 34.03 12.26 -18.89
C ASP A 217 34.25 11.93 -20.37
N CYS A 218 33.16 11.84 -21.14
CA CYS A 218 33.20 11.48 -22.55
C CYS A 218 33.39 12.66 -23.51
N SER A 219 33.14 13.91 -23.06
CA SER A 219 33.56 15.09 -23.84
C SER A 219 35.08 15.24 -23.89
N SER A 220 35.80 14.71 -22.89
CA SER A 220 37.27 14.71 -22.84
C SER A 220 37.93 13.66 -23.75
N LEU A 221 37.16 12.67 -24.24
CA LEU A 221 37.66 11.58 -25.11
C LEU A 221 37.73 11.94 -26.60
N SER A 222 37.36 13.17 -27.00
CA SER A 222 37.63 13.66 -28.37
C SER A 222 39.07 14.18 -28.59
N LEU A 223 39.92 14.19 -27.54
CA LEU A 223 41.30 14.72 -27.64
C LEU A 223 42.42 13.71 -27.38
N THR A 224 42.14 12.43 -27.18
CA THR A 224 43.18 11.40 -27.03
C THR A 224 42.77 10.07 -27.67
N GLY A 225 42.64 10.07 -28.99
CA GLY A 225 42.59 8.86 -29.82
C GLY A 225 43.52 9.01 -31.00
N LYS A 226 44.71 8.39 -30.91
CA LYS A 226 45.70 8.22 -31.97
C LYS A 226 45.14 7.45 -33.17
#